data_AF-A0A087S3U2-F1
#
_entry.id   AF-A0A087S3U2-F1
#
_cell.length_a   1.000
_cell.length_b   1.000
_cell.length_c   1.000
_cell.angle_alpha   90.00
_cell.angle_beta   90.00
_cell.angle_gamma   90.00
#
_symmetry.space_group_name_H-M   'P 1'
#
loop_
_entity.id
_entity.type
_entity.pdbx_description
1 polymer ?
#
loop_
_entity_poly.entity_id
_entity_poly.type
_entity_poly.pdbx_seq_one_letter_code
_entity_poly.pdbx_strand_id
1 'polypeptide(L)'
;MNVKKPKIKIGHNLRVPKRKKTRLNPLGIQKNKLSKLYGTTKTRKKPHKKSSNKSHSKKDSSLKEKIKSQKQIQQKNSEELKKNIKKLQTLVVSFSGLEQLSEKSIADIQKKRQKICAQNQEIVKKINLAVEKLAKYESKYKEIS
;
A
#
# COMPACT_ATOMS: atom_id res chain seq x y z
N MET A 1 7.78 52.23 -19.98
CA MET A 1 8.95 52.06 -19.09
C MET A 1 8.94 50.64 -18.54
N ASN A 2 9.95 49.83 -18.88
CA ASN A 2 10.04 48.42 -18.46
C ASN A 2 10.61 48.31 -17.04
N VAL A 3 9.74 48.20 -16.03
CA VAL A 3 10.15 48.02 -14.64
C VAL A 3 10.51 46.55 -14.42
N LYS A 4 11.81 46.24 -14.39
CA LYS A 4 12.33 44.91 -14.02
C LYS A 4 11.91 44.57 -12.59
N LYS A 5 11.15 43.49 -12.41
CA LYS A 5 10.82 42.94 -11.07
C LYS A 5 12.10 42.39 -10.39
N PRO A 6 12.29 42.62 -9.08
CA PRO A 6 13.46 42.08 -8.38
C PRO A 6 13.35 40.56 -8.21
N LYS A 7 14.41 39.83 -8.59
CA LYS A 7 14.58 38.40 -8.27
C LYS A 7 14.92 38.28 -6.79
N ILE A 8 13.97 37.78 -5.98
CA ILE A 8 14.22 37.43 -4.58
C ILE A 8 15.17 36.22 -4.57
N LYS A 9 16.42 36.44 -4.15
CA LYS A 9 17.35 35.36 -3.85
C LYS A 9 16.98 34.78 -2.49
N ILE A 10 16.33 33.62 -2.48
CA ILE A 10 16.02 32.86 -1.25
C ILE A 10 17.35 32.35 -0.71
N GLY A 11 17.90 33.09 0.25
CA GLY A 11 19.14 32.77 0.94
C GLY A 11 19.00 31.49 1.77
N HIS A 12 20.07 30.70 1.75
CA HIS A 12 20.21 29.40 2.36
C HIS A 12 19.83 29.32 3.85
N ASN A 13 19.08 28.27 4.18
CA ASN A 13 19.01 27.57 5.46
C ASN A 13 18.98 28.43 6.74
N LEU A 14 17.79 28.61 7.30
CA LEU A 14 17.58 28.94 8.72
C LEU A 14 18.22 27.84 9.58
N ARG A 15 19.52 27.95 9.85
CA ARG A 15 20.23 27.05 10.75
C ARG A 15 19.87 27.46 12.18
N VAL A 16 18.93 26.75 12.78
CA VAL A 16 18.57 26.90 14.19
C VAL A 16 19.86 26.78 15.03
N PRO A 17 20.19 27.75 15.90
CA PRO A 17 21.36 27.65 16.76
C PRO A 17 21.22 26.43 17.66
N LYS A 18 22.13 25.46 17.51
CA LYS A 18 22.16 24.30 18.42
C LYS A 18 22.45 24.81 19.84
N ARG A 19 21.52 24.59 20.78
CA ARG A 19 21.70 24.88 22.21
C ARG A 19 23.00 24.23 22.69
N LYS A 20 23.96 25.03 23.15
CA LYS A 20 25.16 24.52 23.81
C LYS A 20 24.73 23.95 25.16
N LYS A 21 24.84 22.63 25.36
CA LYS A 21 24.65 22.01 26.68
C LYS A 21 25.76 22.51 27.61
N THR A 22 25.43 23.40 28.53
CA THR A 22 26.33 23.81 29.61
C THR A 22 26.61 22.58 30.48
N ARG A 23 27.86 22.15 30.58
CA ARG A 23 28.25 21.02 31.42
C ARG A 23 28.20 21.46 32.89
N LEU A 24 27.13 21.07 33.57
CA LEU A 24 26.98 21.26 35.02
C LEU A 24 27.70 20.12 35.76
N ASN A 25 28.18 20.39 36.97
CA ASN A 25 28.59 19.34 37.92
C ASN A 25 27.33 18.68 38.54
N PRO A 26 27.40 17.48 39.16
CA PRO A 26 26.30 16.84 39.92
C PRO A 26 25.56 17.74 40.92
N LEU A 27 26.19 18.80 41.43
CA LEU A 27 25.56 19.80 42.30
C LEU A 27 24.86 20.95 41.54
N GLY A 28 24.68 20.83 40.23
CA GLY A 28 23.98 21.83 39.40
C GLY A 28 24.78 23.07 39.00
N ILE A 29 26.06 23.16 39.37
CA ILE A 29 26.89 24.37 39.15
C ILE A 29 27.61 24.33 37.80
N GLN A 30 27.57 25.44 37.06
CA GLN A 30 28.33 25.60 35.80
C GLN A 30 29.84 25.60 36.05
N LYS A 31 30.56 24.65 35.42
CA LYS A 31 32.02 24.49 35.60
C LYS A 31 32.83 25.75 35.29
N ASN A 32 32.38 26.58 34.35
CA ASN A 32 33.06 27.82 33.97
C ASN A 32 33.03 28.90 35.07
N LYS A 33 32.12 28.78 36.05
CA LYS A 33 32.05 29.70 37.21
C LYS A 33 32.92 29.23 38.37
N LEU A 34 33.20 27.92 38.48
CA LEU A 34 34.05 27.35 39.54
C LEU A 34 35.51 27.74 39.39
N SER A 35 36.03 27.79 38.15
CA SER A 35 37.43 28.16 37.87
C SER A 35 37.76 29.63 38.13
N LYS A 36 36.74 30.48 38.36
CA LYS A 36 36.93 31.91 38.67
C LYS A 36 36.98 32.19 40.18
N LEU A 37 36.36 31.35 41.02
CA LEU A 37 36.33 31.54 42.48
C LEU A 37 37.50 30.87 43.20
N TYR A 38 37.95 29.71 42.72
CA TYR A 38 39.06 28.97 43.30
C TYR A 38 40.11 28.81 42.21
N GLY A 39 41.21 29.54 42.32
CA GLY A 39 42.27 29.58 41.31
C GLY A 39 42.68 28.18 40.85
N THR A 40 42.86 28.01 39.54
CA THR A 40 43.24 26.71 38.99
C THR A 40 44.65 26.35 39.44
N THR A 41 44.84 25.20 40.10
CA THR A 41 46.17 24.63 40.33
C THR A 41 46.80 24.27 38.98
N LYS A 42 47.98 24.84 38.70
CA LYS A 42 48.74 24.54 37.48
C LYS A 42 49.17 23.07 37.51
N THR A 43 48.45 22.20 36.83
CA THR A 43 48.93 20.84 36.60
C THR A 43 49.99 20.86 35.51
N ARG A 44 51.18 20.35 35.83
CA ARG A 44 52.30 20.17 34.89
C ARG A 44 51.80 19.34 33.71
N LYS A 45 51.84 19.90 32.49
CA LYS A 45 51.43 19.20 31.27
C LYS A 45 52.28 17.93 31.13
N LYS A 46 51.65 16.75 31.19
CA LYS A 46 52.31 15.52 30.74
C LYS A 46 52.58 15.64 29.23
N PRO A 47 53.71 15.12 28.73
CA PRO A 47 54.01 15.15 27.31
C PRO A 47 52.90 14.44 26.54
N HIS A 48 52.34 15.15 25.55
CA HIS A 48 51.32 14.63 24.68
C HIS A 48 51.96 13.52 23.83
N LYS A 49 51.61 12.24 24.08
CA LYS A 49 51.92 11.19 23.11
C LYS A 49 51.20 11.55 21.81
N LYS A 50 51.96 11.79 20.73
CA LYS A 50 51.41 11.85 19.38
C LYS A 50 50.87 10.44 19.08
N SER A 51 49.58 10.23 19.28
CA SER A 51 48.89 9.08 18.70
C SER A 51 48.97 9.27 17.20
N SER A 52 49.74 8.41 16.52
CA SER A 52 49.69 8.31 15.07
C SER A 52 48.25 7.99 14.69
N ASN A 53 47.61 8.88 13.93
CA ASN A 53 46.36 8.58 13.26
C ASN A 53 46.66 7.50 12.22
N LYS A 54 46.57 6.24 12.63
CA LYS A 54 46.58 5.10 11.71
C LYS A 54 45.31 5.24 10.88
N SER A 55 45.48 5.68 9.64
CA SER A 55 44.42 5.89 8.67
C SER A 55 43.71 4.58 8.37
N HIS A 56 42.62 4.30 9.09
CA HIS A 56 41.65 3.26 8.74
C HIS A 56 40.73 3.80 7.63
N SER A 57 41.23 4.01 6.41
CA SER A 57 40.40 4.58 5.32
C SER A 57 39.93 3.56 4.29
N LYS A 58 40.58 2.39 4.18
CA LYS A 58 40.25 1.44 3.10
C LYS A 58 38.99 0.59 3.38
N LYS A 59 38.77 0.10 4.61
CA LYS A 59 37.57 -0.71 4.95
C LYS A 59 36.27 0.11 4.93
N ASP A 60 36.29 1.36 5.37
CA ASP A 60 35.10 2.21 5.43
C ASP A 60 34.60 2.66 4.05
N SER A 61 35.49 2.74 3.06
CA SER A 61 35.12 3.06 1.67
C SER A 61 34.34 1.92 1.01
N SER A 62 34.81 0.67 1.10
CA SER A 62 34.13 -0.48 0.48
C SER A 62 32.81 -0.81 1.17
N LEU A 63 32.70 -0.56 2.48
CA LEU A 63 31.46 -0.75 3.23
C LEU A 63 30.39 0.27 2.81
N LYS A 64 30.78 1.53 2.57
CA LYS A 64 29.87 2.56 2.05
C LYS A 64 29.39 2.26 0.64
N GLU A 65 30.26 1.76 -0.24
CA GLU A 65 29.89 1.37 -1.60
C GLU A 65 28.92 0.17 -1.61
N LYS A 66 29.16 -0.84 -0.78
CA LYS A 66 28.24 -1.98 -0.59
C LYS A 66 26.87 -1.53 -0.07
N ILE A 67 26.82 -0.62 0.90
CA ILE A 67 25.56 -0.06 1.39
C ILE A 67 24.83 0.69 0.28
N LYS A 68 25.55 1.46 -0.54
CA LYS A 68 24.96 2.22 -1.65
C LYS A 68 24.38 1.30 -2.73
N SER A 69 25.10 0.26 -3.13
CA SER A 69 24.61 -0.71 -4.12
C SER A 69 23.41 -1.50 -3.58
N GLN A 70 23.45 -1.93 -2.31
CA GLN A 70 22.35 -2.63 -1.68
C GLN A 70 21.08 -1.77 -1.59
N LYS A 71 21.22 -0.48 -1.27
CA LYS A 71 20.09 0.47 -1.30
C LYS A 71 19.48 0.63 -2.69
N GLN A 72 20.31 0.70 -3.73
CA GLN A 72 19.82 0.77 -5.11
C GLN A 72 19.08 -0.50 -5.52
N ILE A 73 19.57 -1.68 -5.14
CA ILE A 73 18.88 -2.95 -5.39
C ILE A 73 17.53 -2.98 -4.67
N GLN A 74 17.50 -2.61 -3.38
CA GLN A 74 16.25 -2.53 -2.62
C GLN A 74 15.25 -1.57 -3.26
N GLN A 75 15.71 -0.43 -3.75
CA GLN A 75 14.83 0.54 -4.41
C GLN A 75 14.25 -0.02 -5.70
N LYS A 76 15.06 -0.64 -6.57
CA LYS A 76 14.58 -1.29 -7.80
C LYS A 76 13.54 -2.38 -7.50
N ASN A 77 13.84 -3.24 -6.53
CA ASN A 77 12.92 -4.31 -6.11
C ASN A 77 11.60 -3.73 -5.56
N SER A 78 11.68 -2.62 -4.81
CA SER A 78 10.48 -1.96 -4.27
C SER A 78 9.61 -1.34 -5.38
N GLU A 79 10.22 -0.79 -6.43
CA GLU A 79 9.50 -0.22 -7.57
C GLU A 79 8.85 -1.31 -8.42
N GLU A 80 9.55 -2.42 -8.63
CA GLU A 80 9.02 -3.60 -9.30
C GLU A 80 7.84 -4.20 -8.53
N LEU A 81 7.98 -4.35 -7.21
CA LEU A 81 6.90 -4.85 -6.35
C LEU A 81 5.67 -3.93 -6.41
N LYS A 82 5.85 -2.60 -6.39
CA LYS A 82 4.74 -1.65 -6.55
C LYS A 82 4.03 -1.80 -7.90
N LYS A 83 4.77 -2.01 -8.99
CA LYS A 83 4.18 -2.27 -10.31
C LYS A 83 3.37 -3.57 -10.31
N ASN A 84 3.89 -4.63 -9.70
CA ASN A 84 3.20 -5.92 -9.62
C ASN A 84 1.94 -5.83 -8.77
N ILE A 85 1.99 -5.15 -7.61
CA ILE A 85 0.80 -4.90 -6.78
C ILE A 85 -0.27 -4.16 -7.58
N LYS A 86 0.10 -3.13 -8.35
CA LYS A 86 -0.86 -2.38 -9.17
C LYS A 86 -1.51 -3.26 -10.25
N LYS A 87 -0.73 -4.15 -10.89
CA LYS A 87 -1.26 -5.12 -11.86
C LYS A 87 -2.25 -6.08 -11.20
N LEU A 88 -1.89 -6.62 -10.03
CA LEU A 88 -2.77 -7.53 -9.27
C LEU A 88 -4.06 -6.83 -8.82
N GLN A 89 -3.99 -5.60 -8.32
CA GLN A 89 -5.17 -4.81 -7.97
C GLN A 89 -6.09 -4.60 -9.19
N THR A 90 -5.50 -4.32 -10.36
CA THR A 90 -6.27 -4.19 -11.61
C THR A 90 -6.97 -5.49 -11.97
N LEU A 91 -6.28 -6.64 -11.86
CA LEU A 91 -6.88 -7.95 -12.11
C LEU A 91 -8.03 -8.25 -11.15
N VAL A 92 -7.88 -7.95 -9.85
CA VAL A 92 -8.93 -8.15 -8.85
C VAL A 92 -10.18 -7.35 -9.20
N VAL A 93 -10.04 -6.08 -9.58
CA VAL A 93 -11.17 -5.24 -10.01
C VAL A 93 -11.85 -5.82 -11.26
N SER A 94 -11.06 -6.25 -12.26
CA SER A 94 -11.61 -6.87 -13.47
C SER A 94 -12.37 -8.17 -13.16
N PHE A 95 -11.83 -9.04 -12.31
CA PHE A 95 -12.50 -10.28 -11.92
C PHE A 95 -13.79 -10.04 -11.14
N SER A 96 -13.82 -9.04 -10.23
CA SER A 96 -15.05 -8.66 -9.54
C SER A 96 -16.12 -8.15 -10.51
N GLY A 97 -15.74 -7.38 -11.53
CA GLY A 97 -16.68 -6.97 -12.59
C GLY A 97 -17.24 -8.15 -13.39
N LEU A 98 -16.40 -9.12 -13.73
CA LEU A 98 -16.83 -10.35 -14.43
C LEU A 98 -17.77 -11.20 -13.58
N GLU A 99 -17.50 -11.32 -12.28
CA GLU A 99 -18.36 -12.03 -11.32
C GLU A 99 -19.76 -11.43 -11.29
N GLN A 100 -19.88 -10.11 -11.15
CA GLN A 100 -21.18 -9.42 -11.15
C GLN A 100 -21.96 -9.62 -12.46
N LEU A 101 -21.27 -9.61 -13.61
CA LEU A 101 -21.91 -9.87 -14.91
C LEU A 101 -22.41 -11.32 -15.00
N SER A 102 -21.61 -12.27 -14.50
CA SER A 102 -21.98 -13.68 -14.44
C SER A 102 -23.24 -13.89 -13.57
N GLU A 103 -23.26 -13.33 -12.37
CA GLU A 103 -24.41 -13.42 -11.45
C GLU A 103 -25.70 -12.90 -12.08
N LYS A 104 -25.65 -11.72 -12.71
CA LYS A 104 -26.80 -11.13 -13.41
C LYS A 104 -27.29 -12.03 -14.55
N SER A 105 -26.36 -12.55 -15.36
CA SER A 105 -26.69 -13.46 -16.46
C SER A 105 -27.35 -14.76 -15.97
N ILE A 106 -26.81 -15.35 -14.90
CA ILE A 106 -27.37 -16.56 -14.28
C ILE A 106 -28.78 -16.28 -13.75
N ALA A 107 -29.00 -15.15 -13.08
CA ALA A 107 -30.31 -14.77 -12.57
C ALA A 107 -31.34 -14.60 -13.70
N ASP A 108 -30.97 -13.96 -14.81
CA ASP A 108 -31.84 -13.81 -15.97
C ASP A 108 -32.19 -15.15 -16.63
N ILE A 109 -31.21 -16.05 -16.75
CA ILE A 109 -31.42 -17.40 -17.27
C ILE A 109 -32.38 -18.18 -16.36
N GLN A 110 -32.17 -18.12 -15.04
CA GLN A 110 -33.05 -18.79 -14.07
C GLN A 110 -34.48 -18.26 -14.15
N LYS A 111 -34.67 -16.94 -14.26
CA LYS A 111 -35.99 -16.31 -14.42
C LYS A 111 -36.69 -16.76 -15.71
N LYS A 112 -35.95 -16.85 -16.83
CA LYS A 112 -36.49 -17.38 -18.10
C LYS A 112 -36.88 -18.85 -17.98
N ARG A 113 -36.03 -19.68 -17.34
CA ARG A 113 -36.32 -21.11 -17.10
C ARG A 113 -37.60 -21.30 -16.29
N GLN A 114 -37.77 -20.55 -15.20
CA GLN A 114 -38.98 -20.62 -14.37
C GLN A 114 -40.25 -20.30 -15.17
N LYS A 115 -40.21 -19.27 -16.02
CA LYS A 115 -41.34 -18.93 -16.90
C LYS A 115 -41.68 -20.07 -17.87
N ILE A 116 -40.67 -20.66 -18.51
CA ILE A 116 -40.86 -21.79 -19.43
C ILE A 116 -41.44 -22.99 -18.68
N CYS A 117 -40.94 -23.30 -17.48
CA CYS A 117 -41.48 -24.38 -16.65
C CYS A 117 -42.95 -24.17 -16.31
N ALA A 118 -43.35 -22.96 -15.91
CA ALA A 118 -44.75 -22.63 -15.63
C ALA A 118 -45.64 -22.80 -16.87
N GLN A 119 -45.20 -22.28 -18.03
CA GLN A 119 -45.92 -22.43 -19.30
C GLN A 119 -46.06 -23.91 -19.71
N ASN A 120 -44.99 -24.70 -19.56
CA ASN A 120 -45.03 -26.13 -19.86
C ASN A 120 -46.02 -26.87 -18.96
N GLN A 121 -46.08 -26.53 -17.67
CA GLN A 121 -47.06 -27.10 -16.74
C GLN A 121 -48.50 -26.77 -17.16
N GLU A 122 -48.77 -25.55 -17.61
CA GLU A 122 -50.10 -25.18 -18.14
C GLU A 122 -50.45 -25.95 -19.41
N ILE A 123 -49.49 -26.10 -20.33
CA ILE A 123 -49.69 -26.87 -21.57
C ILE A 123 -50.01 -28.33 -21.23
N VAL A 124 -49.25 -28.96 -20.33
CA VAL A 124 -49.51 -30.34 -19.89
C VAL A 124 -50.90 -30.49 -19.29
N LYS A 125 -51.34 -29.53 -18.46
CA LYS A 125 -52.72 -29.54 -17.93
C LYS A 125 -53.77 -29.48 -19.04
N LYS A 126 -53.56 -28.62 -20.04
CA LYS A 126 -54.47 -28.52 -21.21
C LYS A 126 -54.50 -29.81 -22.02
N ILE A 127 -53.35 -30.45 -22.23
CA ILE A 127 -53.24 -31.74 -22.92
C ILE A 127 -54.03 -32.80 -22.15
N ASN A 128 -53.81 -32.93 -20.84
CA ASN A 128 -54.51 -33.92 -20.02
C ASN A 128 -56.03 -33.73 -20.07
N LEU A 129 -56.51 -32.49 -19.97
CA LEU A 129 -57.94 -32.18 -20.10
C LEU A 129 -58.50 -32.55 -21.48
N ALA A 130 -57.74 -32.33 -22.55
CA ALA A 130 -58.15 -32.71 -23.90
C ALA A 130 -58.20 -34.24 -24.07
N VAL A 131 -57.22 -34.96 -23.53
CA VAL A 131 -57.17 -36.42 -23.52
C VAL A 131 -58.35 -37.00 -22.73
N GLU A 132 -58.67 -36.47 -21.56
CA GLU A 132 -59.84 -36.89 -20.77
C GLU A 132 -61.16 -36.67 -21.53
N LYS A 133 -61.30 -35.54 -22.22
CA LYS A 133 -62.47 -35.27 -23.07
C LYS A 133 -62.56 -36.26 -24.22
N LEU A 134 -61.46 -36.52 -24.90
CA LEU A 134 -61.39 -37.49 -25.99
C LEU A 134 -61.84 -38.88 -25.52
N ALA A 135 -61.29 -39.36 -24.40
CA ALA A 135 -61.66 -40.65 -23.82
C ALA A 135 -63.18 -40.73 -23.52
N LYS A 136 -63.79 -39.67 -23.00
CA LYS A 136 -65.25 -39.62 -22.78
C LYS A 136 -66.06 -39.73 -24.08
N TYR A 137 -65.61 -39.09 -25.16
CA TYR A 137 -66.28 -39.19 -26.45
C TYR A 137 -66.14 -40.59 -27.05
N GLU A 138 -64.96 -41.19 -26.96
CA GLU A 138 -64.71 -42.56 -27.44
C GLU A 138 -65.54 -43.60 -26.68
N SER A 139 -65.67 -43.46 -25.35
CA SER A 139 -66.54 -44.33 -24.54
C SER A 139 -68.01 -44.22 -24.97
N LYS A 140 -68.53 -43.00 -25.13
CA LYS A 140 -69.92 -42.79 -25.59
C LYS A 140 -70.17 -43.38 -26.97
N TYR A 141 -69.21 -43.26 -27.90
CA TYR A 141 -69.34 -43.85 -29.22
C TYR A 141 -69.43 -45.37 -29.18
N LYS A 142 -68.62 -46.02 -28.32
CA LYS A 142 -68.65 -47.48 -28.12
C LYS A 142 -69.94 -48.00 -27.48
N GLU A 143 -70.64 -47.18 -26.70
CA GLU A 143 -71.95 -47.54 -26.11
C GLU A 143 -73.10 -47.44 -27.11
N ILE A 144 -72.94 -46.64 -28.18
CA ILE A 144 -73.96 -46.40 -29.20
C ILE A 144 -73.79 -47.35 -30.40
N SER A 145 -72.57 -47.82 -30.67
CA SER A 145 -72.25 -48.82 -31.70
C SER A 145 -72.53 -50.25 -31.25
#